data_AF-A0A9E1EQY6-F1
#
_entry.id   AF-A0A9E1EQY6-F1
#
_cell.length_a   1.000
_cell.length_b   1.000
_cell.length_c   1.000
_cell.angle_alpha   90.00
_cell.angle_beta   90.00
_cell.angle_gamma   90.00
#
_symmetry.space_group_name_H-M   'P 1'
#
loop_
_entity.id
_entity.type
_entity.pdbx_description
1 polymer ?
#
loop_
_entity_poly.entity_id
_entity_poly.type
_entity_poly.pdbx_seq_one_letter_code
_entity_poly.pdbx_strand_id
1 'polypeptide(L)'
;MSASREKNKRKEQIASGETPAAPEKKGMSKGLKWTIGIICLVLVIAIVTFFSMLTSGYLARHATAATVGGHKLTPAMVNYFYKEAYNSMSSQYGDMMSYLIDTNTPLNEQYYDEENGVTWADTFTEQGLQSAARLFAIYDEAVANGATLTEDDQANIDATVMNLTTYASLYGYSNVNGYIAAMYGAGCNEKNFREFLTIEMLATRYSEDVEAEPTYTDDELVSEYEADPDTYDTVDYRVFNVTDSLFDETDEEKLAELKKTAADEMLAAAEKGDEAFISAAYEHASEDTKDSYTDDSYTLRTEVHHSESELSDWLFDASRKTGDATCIESDGTYYIAIFEARNTHDYALPNVRHILISVTDTTDEDAMAEAKAKAEELLAQYEAGEHTEDAFAAIGDAARDDGTAAESARYEDITPGQMVEDFENWCFEDHEVGDTGIIESSYGYHVMYFSGYGTNYRMKLVEDQLRSDAYDAWFASVTEGAADNIQTNAFGMRFTTK
;
A
#
# COMPACT_ATOMS: atom_id res chain seq x y z
N MET A 1 85.08 -57.81 1.09
CA MET A 1 84.84 -58.53 2.36
C MET A 1 84.49 -57.54 3.46
N SER A 2 83.20 -57.27 3.69
CA SER A 2 82.73 -56.65 4.95
C SER A 2 81.22 -56.83 5.19
N ALA A 3 80.46 -57.30 4.18
CA ALA A 3 79.11 -57.84 4.35
C ALA A 3 79.03 -59.13 5.20
N SER A 4 80.18 -59.66 5.64
CA SER A 4 80.30 -60.89 6.46
C SER A 4 80.47 -60.60 7.97
N ARG A 5 80.67 -59.33 8.39
CA ARG A 5 80.73 -58.96 9.82
C ARG A 5 79.36 -58.60 10.39
N GLU A 6 78.46 -58.00 9.60
CA GLU A 6 77.10 -57.69 10.05
C GLU A 6 76.17 -58.92 10.12
N LYS A 7 76.42 -59.96 9.32
CA LYS A 7 75.62 -61.20 9.35
C LYS A 7 75.87 -62.04 10.61
N ASN A 8 77.04 -61.92 11.24
CA ASN A 8 77.33 -62.58 12.53
C ASN A 8 76.81 -61.77 13.74
N LYS A 9 76.83 -60.43 13.70
CA LYS A 9 76.24 -59.61 14.78
C LYS A 9 74.71 -59.75 14.87
N ARG A 10 74.02 -59.92 13.73
CA ARG A 10 72.56 -60.19 13.69
C ARG A 10 72.16 -61.60 14.16
N LYS A 11 73.05 -62.59 14.14
CA LYS A 11 72.77 -63.92 14.72
C LYS A 11 72.91 -63.95 16.25
N GLU A 12 73.75 -63.11 16.83
CA GLU A 12 73.87 -62.99 18.29
C GLU A 12 72.76 -62.16 18.94
N GLN A 13 72.24 -61.12 18.28
CA GLN A 13 71.13 -60.30 18.82
C GLN A 13 69.74 -60.96 18.72
N ILE A 14 69.55 -61.95 17.83
CA ILE A 14 68.30 -62.73 17.78
C ILE A 14 68.27 -63.83 18.86
N ALA A 15 69.43 -64.17 19.47
CA ALA A 15 69.55 -65.21 20.49
C ALA A 15 69.50 -64.70 21.95
N SER A 16 69.45 -63.38 22.21
CA SER A 16 69.50 -62.83 23.58
C SER A 16 68.28 -62.04 24.07
N GLY A 17 67.22 -61.86 23.27
CA GLY A 17 65.94 -61.35 23.76
C GLY A 17 65.93 -59.92 24.36
N GLU A 18 66.81 -59.01 23.95
CA GLU A 18 66.82 -57.62 24.42
C GLU A 18 66.43 -56.62 23.31
N THR A 19 65.49 -55.72 23.62
CA THR A 19 65.00 -54.66 22.71
C THR A 19 65.77 -53.35 22.95
N PRO A 20 66.22 -52.60 21.93
CA PRO A 20 66.89 -51.30 22.12
C PRO A 20 65.92 -50.21 22.62
N ALA A 21 66.35 -49.43 23.61
CA ALA A 21 65.59 -48.32 24.20
C ALA A 21 65.38 -47.15 23.20
N ALA A 22 64.16 -46.58 23.21
CA ALA A 22 63.78 -45.40 22.44
C ALA A 22 64.35 -44.10 23.05
N PRO A 23 64.61 -43.05 22.24
CA PRO A 23 65.16 -41.78 22.74
C PRO A 23 64.13 -41.00 23.58
N GLU A 24 64.57 -40.46 24.72
CA GLU A 24 63.76 -39.63 25.62
C GLU A 24 63.26 -38.35 24.92
N LYS A 25 61.93 -38.17 24.87
CA LYS A 25 61.30 -36.89 24.52
C LYS A 25 61.51 -35.89 25.67
N LYS A 26 62.32 -34.85 25.47
CA LYS A 26 62.40 -33.68 26.37
C LYS A 26 61.01 -33.05 26.48
N GLY A 27 60.34 -33.26 27.61
CA GLY A 27 59.05 -32.65 27.91
C GLY A 27 59.16 -31.12 28.04
N MET A 28 58.18 -30.39 27.51
CA MET A 28 58.05 -28.94 27.69
C MET A 28 58.19 -28.53 29.16
N SER A 29 58.87 -27.41 29.41
CA SER A 29 59.06 -26.86 30.75
C SER A 29 57.72 -26.53 31.41
N LYS A 30 57.63 -26.71 32.74
CA LYS A 30 56.39 -26.49 33.51
C LYS A 30 55.81 -25.09 33.28
N GLY A 31 56.65 -24.07 33.09
CA GLY A 31 56.22 -22.69 32.81
C GLY A 31 55.54 -22.51 31.44
N LEU A 32 56.04 -23.17 30.39
CA LEU A 32 55.44 -23.08 29.04
C LEU A 32 54.10 -23.82 28.97
N LYS A 33 53.96 -24.96 29.67
CA LYS A 33 52.69 -25.71 29.78
C LYS A 33 51.61 -24.91 30.51
N TRP A 34 51.98 -24.17 31.56
CA TRP A 34 51.05 -23.35 32.33
C TRP A 34 50.60 -22.11 31.55
N THR A 35 51.54 -21.47 30.82
CA THR A 35 51.25 -20.32 29.96
C THR A 35 50.34 -20.69 28.78
N ILE A 36 50.60 -21.83 28.11
CA ILE A 36 49.74 -22.34 27.03
C ILE A 36 48.36 -22.72 27.58
N GLY A 37 48.28 -23.34 28.76
CA GLY A 37 47.01 -23.67 29.41
C GLY A 37 46.14 -22.44 29.71
N ILE A 38 46.75 -21.32 30.15
CA ILE A 38 46.05 -20.06 30.39
C ILE A 38 45.57 -19.44 29.07
N ILE A 39 46.41 -19.42 28.02
CA ILE A 39 46.02 -18.91 26.70
C ILE A 39 44.87 -19.72 26.10
N CYS A 40 44.93 -21.07 26.20
CA CYS A 40 43.85 -21.94 25.76
C CYS A 40 42.56 -21.73 26.56
N LEU A 41 42.62 -21.49 27.87
CA LEU A 41 41.44 -21.20 28.69
C LEU A 41 40.78 -19.87 28.31
N VAL A 42 41.58 -18.81 28.09
CA VAL A 42 41.07 -17.51 27.65
C VAL A 42 40.44 -17.61 26.26
N LEU A 43 41.05 -18.37 25.34
CA LEU A 43 40.47 -18.66 24.03
C LEU A 43 39.16 -19.44 24.14
N VAL A 44 39.08 -20.46 24.99
CA VAL A 44 37.83 -21.22 25.20
C VAL A 44 36.74 -20.34 25.81
N ILE A 45 37.05 -19.45 26.75
CA ILE A 45 36.08 -18.50 27.31
C ILE A 45 35.65 -17.48 26.25
N ALA A 46 36.58 -16.96 25.46
CA ALA A 46 36.26 -16.05 24.35
C ALA A 46 35.40 -16.75 23.29
N ILE A 47 35.68 -18.02 22.97
CA ILE A 47 34.92 -18.86 22.05
C ILE A 47 33.54 -19.14 22.61
N VAL A 48 33.41 -19.55 23.87
CA VAL A 48 32.12 -19.83 24.52
C VAL A 48 31.29 -18.55 24.64
N THR A 49 31.88 -17.43 25.05
CA THR A 49 31.19 -16.13 25.09
C THR A 49 30.80 -15.65 23.71
N PHE A 50 31.66 -15.81 22.70
CA PHE A 50 31.35 -15.51 21.31
C PHE A 50 30.23 -16.42 20.76
N PHE A 51 30.26 -17.74 21.01
CA PHE A 51 29.19 -18.66 20.62
C PHE A 51 27.89 -18.42 21.39
N SER A 52 27.96 -18.03 22.66
CA SER A 52 26.80 -17.56 23.42
C SER A 52 26.28 -16.21 22.90
N MET A 53 27.14 -15.31 22.40
CA MET A 53 26.73 -14.07 21.72
C MET A 53 26.11 -14.36 20.34
N LEU A 54 26.57 -15.40 19.64
CA LEU A 54 26.02 -15.88 18.37
C LEU A 54 24.62 -16.49 18.55
N THR A 55 24.37 -17.25 19.61
CA THR A 55 23.08 -17.94 19.84
C THR A 55 22.06 -17.13 20.65
N SER A 56 22.47 -16.09 21.37
CA SER A 56 21.58 -15.23 22.18
C SER A 56 20.96 -14.07 21.41
N GLY A 57 21.23 -13.94 20.12
CA GLY A 57 20.81 -12.79 19.31
C GLY A 57 21.47 -11.46 19.74
N TYR A 58 22.58 -11.50 20.49
CA TYR A 58 23.32 -10.30 20.89
C TYR A 58 23.94 -9.58 19.69
N LEU A 59 24.53 -10.33 18.75
CA LEU A 59 25.12 -9.76 17.53
C LEU A 59 24.06 -9.21 16.58
N ALA A 60 22.87 -9.84 16.53
CA ALA A 60 21.71 -9.31 15.81
C ALA A 60 21.23 -7.94 16.33
N ARG A 61 21.54 -7.60 17.59
CA ARG A 61 21.14 -6.34 18.25
C ARG A 61 22.21 -5.25 18.25
N HIS A 62 23.49 -5.62 18.10
CA HIS A 62 24.60 -4.69 18.31
C HIS A 62 25.59 -4.60 17.16
N ALA A 63 25.55 -5.53 16.19
CA ALA A 63 26.29 -5.37 14.96
C ALA A 63 25.61 -4.31 14.07
N THR A 64 26.39 -3.67 13.20
CA THR A 64 25.85 -2.89 12.08
C THR A 64 25.72 -3.83 10.90
N ALA A 65 24.50 -4.00 10.38
CA ALA A 65 24.18 -4.76 9.17
C ALA A 65 24.21 -3.89 7.92
N ALA A 66 23.66 -2.68 8.01
CA ALA A 66 23.69 -1.70 6.94
C ALA A 66 23.88 -0.29 7.48
N THR A 67 24.29 0.63 6.63
CA THR A 67 24.29 2.07 6.90
C THR A 67 23.51 2.75 5.79
N VAL A 68 22.54 3.58 6.17
CA VAL A 68 21.71 4.39 5.28
C VAL A 68 21.85 5.84 5.72
N GLY A 69 22.31 6.73 4.83
CA GLY A 69 22.72 8.08 5.21
C GLY A 69 23.72 8.07 6.38
N GLY A 70 23.35 8.73 7.49
CA GLY A 70 24.12 8.73 8.75
C GLY A 70 23.79 7.59 9.72
N HIS A 71 22.77 6.77 9.43
CA HIS A 71 22.18 5.83 10.37
C HIS A 71 22.72 4.41 10.21
N LYS A 72 23.10 3.81 11.34
CA LYS A 72 23.59 2.42 11.40
C LYS A 72 22.46 1.48 11.74
N LEU A 73 22.02 0.70 10.77
CA LEU A 73 20.99 -0.31 10.95
C LEU A 73 21.56 -1.56 11.60
N THR A 74 20.88 -2.03 12.63
CA THR A 74 21.14 -3.35 13.22
C THR A 74 20.56 -4.45 12.33
N PRO A 75 21.02 -5.70 12.44
CA PRO A 75 20.39 -6.82 11.76
C PRO A 75 18.88 -6.93 12.03
N ALA A 76 18.44 -6.61 13.25
CA ALA A 76 17.01 -6.55 13.58
C ALA A 76 16.26 -5.52 12.74
N MET A 77 16.79 -4.29 12.59
CA MET A 77 16.20 -3.25 11.75
C MET A 77 16.14 -3.66 10.28
N VAL A 78 17.21 -4.24 9.76
CA VAL A 78 17.22 -4.75 8.37
C VAL A 78 16.14 -5.82 8.17
N ASN A 79 15.91 -6.70 9.15
CA ASN A 79 14.84 -7.69 9.04
C ASN A 79 13.43 -7.07 9.07
N TYR A 80 13.22 -5.98 9.80
CA TYR A 80 11.93 -5.27 9.79
C TYR A 80 11.61 -4.76 8.39
N PHE A 81 12.51 -3.96 7.80
CA PHE A 81 12.31 -3.43 6.45
C PHE A 81 12.25 -4.52 5.37
N TYR A 82 13.02 -5.60 5.51
CA TYR A 82 12.89 -6.78 4.66
C TYR A 82 11.47 -7.37 4.72
N LYS A 83 10.95 -7.54 5.95
CA LYS A 83 9.65 -8.17 6.16
C LYS A 83 8.51 -7.27 5.70
N GLU A 84 8.67 -5.96 5.85
CA GLU A 84 7.78 -4.95 5.31
C GLU A 84 7.72 -5.01 3.78
N ALA A 85 8.87 -5.05 3.09
CA ALA A 85 8.92 -5.22 1.63
C ALA A 85 8.22 -6.51 1.16
N TYR A 86 8.47 -7.64 1.84
CA TYR A 86 7.77 -8.90 1.55
C TYR A 86 6.25 -8.78 1.77
N ASN A 87 5.83 -8.21 2.90
CA ASN A 87 4.42 -8.10 3.25
C ASN A 87 3.68 -7.15 2.29
N SER A 88 4.30 -6.02 1.91
CA SER A 88 3.78 -5.08 0.92
C SER A 88 3.49 -5.78 -0.40
N MET A 89 4.44 -6.59 -0.88
CA MET A 89 4.25 -7.36 -2.11
C MET A 89 3.15 -8.43 -1.93
N SER A 90 3.14 -9.13 -0.80
CA SER A 90 2.11 -10.12 -0.51
C SER A 90 0.69 -9.51 -0.49
N SER A 91 0.54 -8.29 0.04
CA SER A 91 -0.75 -7.57 0.03
C SER A 91 -1.15 -7.14 -1.37
N GLN A 92 -0.19 -6.67 -2.18
CA GLN A 92 -0.45 -6.24 -3.55
C GLN A 92 -0.89 -7.40 -4.46
N TYR A 93 -0.23 -8.56 -4.35
CA TYR A 93 -0.50 -9.70 -5.23
C TYR A 93 -1.53 -10.69 -4.69
N GLY A 94 -1.87 -10.62 -3.39
CA GLY A 94 -2.85 -11.50 -2.77
C GLY A 94 -2.62 -12.99 -3.12
N ASP A 95 -3.66 -13.65 -3.64
CA ASP A 95 -3.59 -15.06 -4.04
C ASP A 95 -2.62 -15.33 -5.21
N MET A 96 -2.35 -14.32 -6.05
CA MET A 96 -1.42 -14.42 -7.18
C MET A 96 0.04 -14.48 -6.73
N MET A 97 0.33 -14.13 -5.48
CA MET A 97 1.66 -14.24 -4.87
C MET A 97 2.24 -15.66 -5.01
N SER A 98 1.38 -16.68 -4.95
CA SER A 98 1.75 -18.10 -5.10
C SER A 98 2.31 -18.46 -6.48
N TYR A 99 2.04 -17.64 -7.50
CA TYR A 99 2.64 -17.79 -8.83
C TYR A 99 4.04 -17.16 -8.94
N LEU A 100 4.38 -16.24 -8.04
CA LEU A 100 5.66 -15.54 -8.01
C LEU A 100 6.67 -16.21 -7.06
N ILE A 101 6.18 -16.66 -5.90
CA ILE A 101 7.00 -17.22 -4.82
C ILE A 101 6.41 -18.55 -4.35
N ASP A 102 7.25 -19.59 -4.33
CA ASP A 102 6.92 -20.84 -3.67
C ASP A 102 7.05 -20.67 -2.15
N THR A 103 5.92 -20.74 -1.46
CA THR A 103 5.86 -20.58 0.00
C THR A 103 6.56 -21.69 0.78
N ASN A 104 6.93 -22.80 0.13
CA ASN A 104 7.62 -23.94 0.76
C ASN A 104 9.14 -23.89 0.61
N THR A 105 9.66 -23.00 -0.23
CA THR A 105 11.09 -22.88 -0.51
C THR A 105 11.65 -21.62 0.16
N PRO A 106 12.83 -21.65 0.80
CA PRO A 106 13.44 -20.44 1.36
C PRO A 106 13.67 -19.35 0.30
N LEU A 107 13.44 -18.07 0.64
CA LEU A 107 13.53 -16.95 -0.30
C LEU A 107 14.96 -16.71 -0.82
N ASN A 108 15.97 -17.14 -0.07
CA ASN A 108 17.38 -17.13 -0.48
C ASN A 108 17.79 -18.32 -1.36
N GLU A 109 16.85 -19.23 -1.64
CA GLU A 109 17.02 -20.35 -2.59
C GLU A 109 16.14 -20.17 -3.84
N GLN A 110 15.31 -19.11 -3.87
CA GLN A 110 14.45 -18.77 -5.00
C GLN A 110 15.02 -17.54 -5.74
N TYR A 111 15.10 -17.62 -7.07
CA TYR A 111 15.64 -16.54 -7.88
C TYR A 111 14.54 -15.58 -8.34
N TYR A 112 14.80 -14.30 -8.14
CA TYR A 112 14.07 -13.22 -8.82
C TYR A 112 14.63 -13.01 -10.23
N ASP A 113 15.96 -13.07 -10.36
CA ASP A 113 16.69 -13.05 -11.62
C ASP A 113 17.76 -14.15 -11.60
N GLU A 114 17.48 -15.25 -12.32
CA GLU A 114 18.36 -16.40 -12.40
C GLU A 114 19.65 -16.11 -13.18
N GLU A 115 19.61 -15.22 -14.18
CA GLU A 115 20.77 -14.90 -15.03
C GLU A 115 21.85 -14.19 -14.22
N ASN A 116 21.45 -13.25 -13.36
CA ASN A 116 22.36 -12.52 -12.47
C ASN A 116 22.52 -13.16 -11.08
N GLY A 117 21.79 -14.25 -10.81
CA GLY A 117 21.83 -14.97 -9.54
C GLY A 117 21.26 -14.17 -8.36
N VAL A 118 20.33 -13.25 -8.63
CA VAL A 118 19.66 -12.42 -7.60
C VAL A 118 18.48 -13.19 -7.03
N THR A 119 18.50 -13.40 -5.72
CA THR A 119 17.43 -14.12 -5.03
C THR A 119 16.29 -13.18 -4.65
N TRP A 120 15.11 -13.74 -4.38
CA TRP A 120 14.01 -12.98 -3.77
C TRP A 120 14.42 -12.38 -2.42
N ALA A 121 15.22 -13.09 -1.62
CA ALA A 121 15.74 -12.55 -0.37
C ALA A 121 16.68 -11.34 -0.58
N ASP A 122 17.50 -11.34 -1.63
CA ASP A 122 18.35 -10.19 -1.95
C ASP A 122 17.49 -9.01 -2.41
N THR A 123 16.46 -9.27 -3.23
CA THR A 123 15.51 -8.27 -3.73
C THR A 123 14.76 -7.57 -2.59
N PHE A 124 14.17 -8.32 -1.65
CA PHE A 124 13.48 -7.72 -0.49
C PHE A 124 14.43 -7.02 0.47
N THR A 125 15.68 -7.50 0.59
CA THR A 125 16.70 -6.80 1.39
C THR A 125 17.02 -5.45 0.77
N GLU A 126 17.23 -5.41 -0.54
CA GLU A 126 17.51 -4.18 -1.26
C GLU A 126 16.36 -3.19 -1.17
N GLN A 127 15.13 -3.62 -1.50
CA GLN A 127 13.93 -2.78 -1.39
C GLN A 127 13.73 -2.27 0.04
N GLY A 128 13.87 -3.14 1.05
CA GLY A 128 13.78 -2.75 2.45
C GLY A 128 14.83 -1.70 2.83
N LEU A 129 16.08 -1.83 2.38
CA LEU A 129 17.12 -0.84 2.64
C LEU A 129 16.88 0.49 1.91
N GLN A 130 16.28 0.46 0.71
CA GLN A 130 15.85 1.68 0.01
C GLN A 130 14.72 2.39 0.78
N SER A 131 13.71 1.66 1.24
CA SER A 131 12.65 2.20 2.10
C SER A 131 13.22 2.77 3.41
N ALA A 132 14.14 2.05 4.04
CA ALA A 132 14.83 2.54 5.24
C ALA A 132 15.55 3.86 4.97
N ALA A 133 16.28 3.96 3.86
CA ALA A 133 17.01 5.18 3.51
C ALA A 133 16.08 6.39 3.35
N ARG A 134 14.94 6.21 2.68
CA ARG A 134 13.92 7.28 2.52
C ARG A 134 13.29 7.65 3.86
N LEU A 135 12.90 6.66 4.67
CA LEU A 135 12.32 6.88 6.00
C LEU A 135 13.26 7.69 6.90
N PHE A 136 14.55 7.32 6.94
CA PHE A 136 15.54 8.02 7.75
C PHE A 136 15.83 9.43 7.25
N ALA A 137 15.73 9.69 5.94
CA ALA A 137 15.86 11.04 5.40
C ALA A 137 14.71 11.94 5.88
N ILE A 138 13.48 11.45 5.83
CA ILE A 138 12.30 12.17 6.36
C ILE A 138 12.41 12.37 7.88
N TYR A 139 12.81 11.33 8.61
CA TYR A 139 13.04 11.42 10.06
C TYR A 139 14.10 12.46 10.41
N ASP A 140 15.21 12.52 9.68
CA ASP A 140 16.26 13.50 9.91
C ASP A 140 15.78 14.93 9.62
N GLU A 141 14.98 15.11 8.57
CA GLU A 141 14.31 16.39 8.25
C GLU A 141 13.34 16.80 9.37
N ALA A 142 12.51 15.87 9.85
CA ALA A 142 11.58 16.09 10.95
C ALA A 142 12.31 16.54 12.23
N VAL A 143 13.39 15.83 12.60
CA VAL A 143 14.22 16.18 13.75
C VAL A 143 14.92 17.53 13.57
N ALA A 144 15.41 17.83 12.35
CA ALA A 144 16.04 19.11 12.04
C ALA A 144 15.07 20.29 12.17
N ASN A 145 13.79 20.08 11.83
CA ASN A 145 12.71 21.06 11.97
C ASN A 145 12.05 21.06 13.36
N GLY A 146 12.55 20.22 14.28
CA GLY A 146 12.12 20.23 15.69
C GLY A 146 10.82 19.46 15.96
N ALA A 147 10.40 18.60 15.05
CA ALA A 147 9.25 17.71 15.26
C ALA A 147 9.53 16.75 16.43
N THR A 148 8.48 16.46 17.20
CA THR A 148 8.53 15.56 18.36
C THR A 148 7.23 14.78 18.48
N LEU A 149 7.28 13.54 18.97
CA LEU A 149 6.08 12.77 19.28
C LEU A 149 5.22 13.45 20.35
N THR A 150 3.91 13.42 20.14
CA THR A 150 2.89 13.83 21.11
C THR A 150 2.61 12.73 22.15
N GLU A 151 1.80 13.05 23.17
CA GLU A 151 1.34 12.03 24.13
C GLU A 151 0.47 10.95 23.46
N ASP A 152 -0.34 11.34 22.47
CA ASP A 152 -1.20 10.43 21.71
C ASP A 152 -0.37 9.51 20.80
N ASP A 153 0.66 10.04 20.14
CA ASP A 153 1.60 9.21 19.36
C ASP A 153 2.27 8.15 20.25
N GLN A 154 2.66 8.55 21.45
CA GLN A 154 3.28 7.63 22.41
C GLN A 154 2.29 6.56 22.87
N ALA A 155 1.02 6.93 23.09
CA ALA A 155 -0.06 6.00 23.41
C ALA A 155 -0.34 5.01 22.27
N ASN A 156 -0.28 5.45 21.01
CA ASN A 156 -0.44 4.60 19.83
C ASN A 156 0.68 3.57 19.68
N ILE A 157 1.93 3.98 19.95
CA ILE A 157 3.07 3.05 20.00
C ILE A 157 2.86 2.02 21.12
N ASP A 158 2.40 2.46 22.29
CA ASP A 158 2.10 1.56 23.41
C ASP A 158 0.98 0.58 23.11
N ALA A 159 -0.10 1.03 22.48
CA ALA A 159 -1.23 0.21 22.06
C ALA A 159 -0.80 -0.85 21.04
N THR A 160 0.04 -0.47 20.06
CA THR A 160 0.62 -1.40 19.08
C THR A 160 1.40 -2.51 19.76
N VAL A 161 2.28 -2.17 20.72
CA VAL A 161 3.06 -3.16 21.48
C VAL A 161 2.17 -4.03 22.38
N MET A 162 1.12 -3.45 22.96
CA MET A 162 0.14 -4.20 23.75
C MET A 162 -0.60 -5.24 22.90
N ASN A 163 -0.98 -4.89 21.67
CA ASN A 163 -1.61 -5.81 20.72
C ASN A 163 -0.68 -6.98 20.36
N LEU A 164 0.61 -6.73 20.15
CA LEU A 164 1.60 -7.80 19.93
C LEU A 164 1.72 -8.74 21.14
N THR A 165 1.50 -8.23 22.35
CA THR A 165 1.50 -9.04 23.58
C THR A 165 0.27 -9.95 23.63
N THR A 166 -0.89 -9.45 23.20
CA THR A 166 -2.12 -10.23 23.04
C THR A 166 -1.94 -11.33 21.99
N TYR A 167 -1.36 -11.01 20.82
CA TYR A 167 -1.06 -12.00 19.79
C TYR A 167 -0.04 -13.04 20.24
N ALA A 168 1.01 -12.62 20.95
CA ALA A 168 1.96 -13.56 21.53
C ALA A 168 1.25 -14.60 22.41
N SER A 169 0.31 -14.16 23.24
CA SER A 169 -0.49 -15.05 24.10
C SER A 169 -1.42 -15.95 23.29
N LEU A 170 -2.11 -15.41 22.28
CA LEU A 170 -3.05 -16.13 21.42
C LEU A 170 -2.36 -17.25 20.61
N TYR A 171 -1.19 -16.95 20.04
CA TYR A 171 -0.42 -17.90 19.22
C TYR A 171 0.55 -18.78 20.03
N GLY A 172 0.49 -18.72 21.37
CA GLY A 172 1.23 -19.61 22.26
C GLY A 172 2.72 -19.29 22.42
N TYR A 173 3.14 -18.05 22.15
CA TYR A 173 4.50 -17.58 22.41
C TYR A 173 4.67 -17.22 23.90
N SER A 174 5.83 -17.53 24.47
CA SER A 174 6.11 -17.33 25.90
C SER A 174 6.13 -15.86 26.34
N ASN A 175 6.33 -14.91 25.42
CA ASN A 175 6.28 -13.46 25.64
C ASN A 175 6.34 -12.72 24.29
N VAL A 176 6.09 -11.41 24.32
CA VAL A 176 6.12 -10.52 23.16
C VAL A 176 7.45 -10.54 22.39
N ASN A 177 8.60 -10.66 23.07
CA ASN A 177 9.89 -10.74 22.39
C ASN A 177 10.03 -12.03 21.56
N GLY A 178 9.47 -13.15 22.05
CA GLY A 178 9.44 -14.40 21.30
C GLY A 178 8.57 -14.30 20.05
N TYR A 179 7.43 -13.62 20.14
CA TYR A 179 6.55 -13.35 19.00
C TYR A 179 7.21 -12.44 17.97
N ILE A 180 7.75 -11.30 18.40
CA ILE A 180 8.46 -10.34 17.54
C ILE A 180 9.65 -11.02 16.84
N ALA A 181 10.45 -11.82 17.55
CA ALA A 181 11.56 -12.55 16.94
C ALA A 181 11.11 -13.61 15.92
N ALA A 182 9.90 -14.18 16.09
CA ALA A 182 9.36 -15.13 15.13
C ALA A 182 8.81 -14.44 13.88
N MET A 183 8.20 -13.27 14.02
CA MET A 183 7.60 -12.53 12.90
C MET A 183 8.64 -11.77 12.08
N TYR A 184 9.62 -11.17 12.76
CA TYR A 184 10.60 -10.26 12.16
C TYR A 184 12.03 -10.78 12.25
N GLY A 185 12.24 -12.02 12.71
CA GLY A 185 13.56 -12.66 12.71
C GLY A 185 14.35 -12.57 14.01
N ALA A 186 15.39 -13.39 14.08
CA ALA A 186 16.19 -13.56 15.28
C ALA A 186 16.89 -12.25 15.70
N GLY A 187 16.71 -11.85 16.97
CA GLY A 187 17.29 -10.63 17.53
C GLY A 187 16.33 -9.44 17.62
N CYS A 188 15.20 -9.50 16.91
CA CYS A 188 14.08 -8.57 17.08
C CYS A 188 13.46 -8.74 18.47
N ASN A 189 13.09 -7.63 19.11
CA ASN A 189 12.51 -7.59 20.46
C ASN A 189 11.73 -6.28 20.65
N GLU A 190 10.98 -6.18 21.74
CA GLU A 190 10.14 -5.01 22.01
C GLU A 190 10.92 -3.70 22.00
N LYS A 191 12.14 -3.66 22.55
CA LYS A 191 12.90 -2.41 22.64
C LYS A 191 13.27 -1.87 21.25
N ASN A 192 13.83 -2.71 20.38
CA ASN A 192 14.20 -2.25 19.03
C ASN A 192 12.97 -2.07 18.12
N PHE A 193 11.89 -2.79 18.40
CA PHE A 193 10.62 -2.56 17.72
C PHE A 193 10.05 -1.17 18.06
N ARG A 194 10.03 -0.80 19.34
CA ARG A 194 9.60 0.53 19.79
C ARG A 194 10.46 1.65 19.20
N GLU A 195 11.78 1.44 19.09
CA GLU A 195 12.69 2.38 18.44
C GLU A 195 12.33 2.57 16.95
N PHE A 196 12.06 1.48 16.24
CA PHE A 196 11.58 1.52 14.86
C PHE A 196 10.24 2.27 14.74
N LEU A 197 9.23 1.90 15.54
CA LEU A 197 7.92 2.56 15.56
C LEU A 197 8.03 4.05 15.87
N THR A 198 9.00 4.47 16.70
CA THR A 198 9.23 5.88 17.02
C THR A 198 9.72 6.66 15.80
N ILE A 199 10.65 6.08 15.04
CA ILE A 199 11.20 6.69 13.82
C ILE A 199 10.12 6.78 12.75
N GLU A 200 9.40 5.67 12.53
CA GLU A 200 8.28 5.58 11.59
C GLU A 200 7.17 6.59 11.93
N MET A 201 6.66 6.57 13.16
CA MET A 201 5.61 7.49 13.60
C MET A 201 6.00 8.95 13.43
N LEU A 202 7.22 9.33 13.82
CA LEU A 202 7.66 10.72 13.71
C LEU A 202 7.78 11.15 12.25
N ALA A 203 8.35 10.31 11.39
CA ALA A 203 8.49 10.60 9.97
C ALA A 203 7.12 10.70 9.29
N THR A 204 6.20 9.76 9.55
CA THR A 204 4.86 9.76 8.99
C THR A 204 4.07 10.99 9.43
N ARG A 205 4.04 11.29 10.73
CA ARG A 205 3.37 12.50 11.25
C ARG A 205 3.93 13.77 10.63
N TYR A 206 5.25 13.87 10.50
CA TYR A 206 5.88 15.02 9.87
C TYR A 206 5.54 15.12 8.39
N SER A 207 5.52 14.01 7.65
CA SER A 207 5.05 13.99 6.26
C SER A 207 3.60 14.48 6.14
N GLU A 208 2.71 14.01 7.01
CA GLU A 208 1.30 14.45 7.06
C GLU A 208 1.19 15.95 7.38
N ASP A 209 2.01 16.47 8.30
CA ASP A 209 2.06 17.90 8.62
C ASP A 209 2.56 18.73 7.43
N VAL A 210 3.57 18.25 6.70
CA VAL A 210 4.09 18.91 5.49
C VAL A 210 3.06 18.91 4.36
N GLU A 211 2.32 17.81 4.17
CA GLU A 211 1.23 17.74 3.20
C GLU A 211 0.09 18.72 3.56
N ALA A 212 -0.21 18.89 4.84
CA ALA A 212 -1.25 19.80 5.32
C ALA A 212 -0.83 21.28 5.36
N GLU A 213 0.47 21.58 5.43
CA GLU A 213 1.00 22.95 5.61
C GLU A 213 0.58 23.95 4.51
N PRO A 214 0.60 23.60 3.20
CA PRO A 214 0.22 24.52 2.15
C PRO A 214 -1.22 25.01 2.29
N THR A 215 -1.40 26.33 2.15
CA THR A 215 -2.70 26.98 2.05
C THR A 215 -2.74 27.80 0.77
N TYR A 216 -3.81 27.68 0.02
CA TYR A 216 -4.00 28.38 -1.26
C TYR A 216 -5.11 29.41 -1.14
N THR A 217 -4.96 30.52 -1.84
CA THR A 217 -6.00 31.54 -1.96
C THR A 217 -6.96 31.20 -3.10
N ASP A 218 -8.21 31.66 -3.00
CA ASP A 218 -9.20 31.48 -4.08
C ASP A 218 -8.67 31.95 -5.46
N ASP A 219 -7.93 33.06 -5.49
CA ASP A 219 -7.33 33.60 -6.72
C ASP A 219 -6.26 32.66 -7.32
N GLU A 220 -5.49 31.96 -6.48
CA GLU A 220 -4.50 30.97 -6.92
C GLU A 220 -5.19 29.74 -7.50
N LEU A 221 -6.21 29.21 -6.82
CA LEU A 221 -6.97 28.04 -7.28
C LEU A 221 -7.70 28.33 -8.61
N VAL A 222 -8.32 29.50 -8.74
CA VAL A 222 -8.97 29.91 -10.00
C VAL A 222 -7.94 30.04 -11.12
N SER A 223 -6.78 30.65 -10.85
CA SER A 223 -5.73 30.82 -11.86
C SER A 223 -5.15 29.50 -12.32
N GLU A 224 -4.99 28.53 -11.42
CA GLU A 224 -4.51 27.19 -11.75
C GLU A 224 -5.51 26.44 -12.63
N TYR A 225 -6.81 26.44 -12.27
CA TYR A 225 -7.86 25.86 -13.11
C TYR A 225 -7.92 26.51 -14.50
N GLU A 226 -7.87 27.84 -14.59
CA GLU A 226 -7.95 28.55 -15.87
C GLU A 226 -6.72 28.30 -16.77
N ALA A 227 -5.58 27.91 -16.20
CA ALA A 227 -4.38 27.59 -16.95
C ALA A 227 -4.51 26.26 -17.70
N ASP A 228 -5.16 25.27 -17.09
CA ASP A 228 -5.39 23.96 -17.70
C ASP A 228 -6.67 23.27 -17.18
N PRO A 229 -7.86 23.61 -17.72
CA PRO A 229 -9.12 22.99 -17.29
C PRO A 229 -9.22 21.49 -17.60
N ASP A 230 -8.47 20.99 -18.59
CA ASP A 230 -8.55 19.59 -19.02
C ASP A 230 -7.97 18.63 -17.97
N THR A 231 -7.10 19.13 -17.09
CA THR A 231 -6.56 18.39 -15.93
C THR A 231 -7.65 18.07 -14.90
N TYR A 232 -8.67 18.93 -14.75
CA TYR A 232 -9.66 18.83 -13.67
C TYR A 232 -11.05 18.42 -14.14
N ASP A 233 -11.41 18.78 -15.37
CA ASP A 233 -12.70 18.43 -15.94
C ASP A 233 -12.74 16.95 -16.33
N THR A 234 -13.95 16.41 -16.40
CA THR A 234 -14.20 15.09 -16.97
C THR A 234 -15.18 15.17 -18.14
N VAL A 235 -15.21 14.15 -18.97
CA VAL A 235 -16.15 14.05 -20.09
C VAL A 235 -16.98 12.77 -20.01
N ASP A 236 -18.24 12.91 -20.41
CA ASP A 236 -19.13 11.81 -20.68
C ASP A 236 -19.26 11.67 -22.19
N TYR A 237 -19.14 10.44 -22.70
CA TYR A 237 -19.23 10.18 -24.13
C TYR A 237 -19.65 8.75 -24.40
N ARG A 238 -20.32 8.53 -25.54
CA ARG A 238 -20.56 7.17 -26.06
C ARG A 238 -19.45 6.78 -27.01
N VAL A 239 -19.08 5.50 -27.05
CA VAL A 239 -18.06 4.97 -27.94
C VAL A 239 -18.35 3.55 -28.41
N PHE A 240 -17.97 3.26 -29.65
CA PHE A 240 -17.91 1.91 -30.21
C PHE A 240 -16.60 1.75 -31.00
N ASN A 241 -15.92 0.63 -30.77
CA ASN A 241 -14.62 0.36 -31.36
C ASN A 241 -14.75 -0.70 -32.46
N VAL A 242 -14.37 -0.35 -33.70
CA VAL A 242 -14.29 -1.31 -34.80
C VAL A 242 -12.87 -1.88 -34.86
N THR A 243 -12.72 -3.10 -34.38
CA THR A 243 -11.45 -3.84 -34.34
C THR A 243 -11.45 -5.01 -35.32
N ASP A 244 -10.29 -5.64 -35.53
CA ASP A 244 -10.17 -6.85 -36.39
C ASP A 244 -11.06 -7.99 -35.89
N SER A 245 -11.20 -8.14 -34.58
CA SER A 245 -11.92 -9.26 -33.95
C SER A 245 -13.43 -9.25 -34.22
N LEU A 246 -13.99 -8.18 -34.77
CA LEU A 246 -15.39 -8.13 -35.19
C LEU A 246 -15.64 -8.91 -36.49
N PHE A 247 -14.59 -9.27 -37.24
CA PHE A 247 -14.70 -9.87 -38.56
C PHE A 247 -13.93 -11.19 -38.61
N ASP A 248 -14.58 -12.23 -39.15
CA ASP A 248 -13.92 -13.48 -39.53
C ASP A 248 -13.35 -13.37 -40.96
N GLU A 249 -12.41 -12.43 -41.16
CA GLU A 249 -11.72 -12.21 -42.43
C GLU A 249 -10.21 -12.12 -42.19
N THR A 250 -9.45 -12.82 -43.04
CA THR A 250 -7.98 -12.96 -42.94
C THR A 250 -7.25 -12.22 -44.06
N ASP A 251 -7.97 -11.80 -45.08
CA ASP A 251 -7.49 -10.95 -46.16
C ASP A 251 -7.42 -9.50 -45.69
N GLU A 252 -6.21 -8.96 -45.57
CA GLU A 252 -5.96 -7.62 -45.03
C GLU A 252 -6.67 -6.50 -45.80
N GLU A 253 -6.75 -6.59 -47.14
CA GLU A 253 -7.40 -5.56 -47.97
C GLU A 253 -8.91 -5.57 -47.76
N LYS A 254 -9.52 -6.75 -47.70
CA LYS A 254 -10.97 -6.87 -47.43
C LYS A 254 -11.32 -6.51 -46.00
N LEU A 255 -10.50 -6.90 -45.04
CA LEU A 255 -10.71 -6.56 -43.63
C LEU A 255 -10.70 -5.04 -43.45
N ALA A 256 -9.76 -4.33 -44.09
CA ALA A 256 -9.73 -2.88 -44.07
C ALA A 256 -11.00 -2.25 -44.66
N GLU A 257 -11.52 -2.77 -45.78
CA GLU A 257 -12.77 -2.29 -46.39
C GLU A 257 -14.00 -2.54 -45.51
N LEU A 258 -14.08 -3.72 -44.88
CA LEU A 258 -15.16 -4.08 -43.95
C LEU A 258 -15.15 -3.17 -42.72
N LYS A 259 -13.99 -2.95 -42.12
CA LYS A 259 -13.83 -2.07 -40.96
C LYS A 259 -14.21 -0.64 -41.30
N LYS A 260 -13.77 -0.14 -42.46
CA LYS A 260 -14.12 1.21 -42.91
C LYS A 260 -15.63 1.35 -43.14
N THR A 261 -16.26 0.35 -43.74
CA THR A 261 -17.72 0.33 -43.94
C THR A 261 -18.47 0.36 -42.61
N ALA A 262 -18.11 -0.52 -41.67
CA ALA A 262 -18.74 -0.54 -40.35
C ALA A 262 -18.53 0.78 -39.59
N ALA A 263 -17.33 1.37 -39.67
CA ALA A 263 -17.06 2.66 -39.05
C ALA A 263 -17.89 3.81 -39.67
N ASP A 264 -18.07 3.81 -40.99
CA ASP A 264 -18.92 4.80 -41.68
C ASP A 264 -20.42 4.61 -41.34
N GLU A 265 -20.89 3.37 -41.20
CA GLU A 265 -22.24 3.04 -40.75
C GLU A 265 -22.49 3.47 -39.30
N MET A 266 -21.53 3.19 -38.40
CA MET A 266 -21.57 3.61 -37.00
C MET A 266 -21.54 5.13 -36.87
N LEU A 267 -20.70 5.84 -37.64
CA LEU A 267 -20.67 7.30 -37.65
C LEU A 267 -22.01 7.89 -38.13
N ALA A 268 -22.59 7.33 -39.19
CA ALA A 268 -23.90 7.76 -39.69
C ALA A 268 -25.05 7.45 -38.70
N ALA A 269 -24.87 6.49 -37.79
CA ALA A 269 -25.78 6.24 -36.67
C ALA A 269 -25.55 7.25 -35.54
N ALA A 270 -24.29 7.54 -35.21
CA ALA A 270 -23.91 8.55 -34.23
C ALA A 270 -24.49 9.93 -34.56
N GLU A 271 -24.41 10.36 -35.82
CA GLU A 271 -24.98 11.63 -36.30
C GLU A 271 -26.52 11.70 -36.20
N LYS A 272 -27.20 10.57 -35.96
CA LYS A 272 -28.66 10.50 -35.72
C LYS A 272 -29.03 10.49 -34.23
N GLY A 273 -28.03 10.42 -33.34
CA GLY A 273 -28.19 10.40 -31.89
C GLY A 273 -28.11 9.01 -31.25
N ASP A 274 -28.13 8.99 -29.93
CA ASP A 274 -27.81 7.87 -29.05
C ASP A 274 -28.60 6.60 -29.37
N GLU A 275 -29.92 6.69 -29.51
CA GLU A 275 -30.76 5.51 -29.76
C GLU A 275 -30.35 4.78 -31.05
N ALA A 276 -30.01 5.54 -32.10
CA ALA A 276 -29.55 4.97 -33.37
C ALA A 276 -28.14 4.39 -33.21
N PHE A 277 -27.27 5.05 -32.45
CA PHE A 277 -25.91 4.59 -32.19
C PHE A 277 -25.88 3.29 -31.37
N ILE A 278 -26.63 3.22 -30.26
CA ILE A 278 -26.77 2.02 -29.42
C ILE A 278 -27.31 0.86 -30.26
N SER A 279 -28.35 1.11 -31.06
CA SER A 279 -28.92 0.08 -31.95
C SER A 279 -27.90 -0.41 -32.98
N ALA A 280 -27.11 0.50 -33.56
CA ALA A 280 -26.05 0.12 -34.51
C ALA A 280 -24.92 -0.64 -33.82
N ALA A 281 -24.49 -0.21 -32.63
CA ALA A 281 -23.48 -0.88 -31.82
C ALA A 281 -23.90 -2.34 -31.52
N TYR A 282 -25.15 -2.55 -31.13
CA TYR A 282 -25.74 -3.87 -30.94
C TYR A 282 -25.69 -4.72 -32.23
N GLU A 283 -26.01 -4.15 -33.39
CA GLU A 283 -25.98 -4.90 -34.65
C GLU A 283 -24.57 -5.23 -35.15
N HIS A 284 -23.59 -4.34 -34.86
CA HIS A 284 -22.19 -4.51 -35.26
C HIS A 284 -21.33 -5.27 -34.25
N ALA A 285 -21.82 -5.47 -33.02
CA ALA A 285 -21.14 -6.28 -32.01
C ALA A 285 -20.99 -7.74 -32.46
N SER A 286 -19.97 -8.42 -31.94
CA SER A 286 -19.83 -9.87 -32.16
C SER A 286 -20.96 -10.62 -31.46
N GLU A 287 -21.35 -11.78 -31.99
CA GLU A 287 -22.45 -12.58 -31.44
C GLU A 287 -22.27 -12.88 -29.93
N ASP A 288 -21.03 -13.09 -29.49
CA ASP A 288 -20.70 -13.38 -28.08
C ASP A 288 -20.85 -12.17 -27.14
N THR A 289 -20.83 -10.94 -27.68
CA THR A 289 -20.90 -9.68 -26.90
C THR A 289 -22.15 -8.85 -27.17
N LYS A 290 -22.96 -9.27 -28.14
CA LYS A 290 -24.13 -8.53 -28.63
C LYS A 290 -25.14 -8.20 -27.53
N ASP A 291 -25.51 -9.20 -26.72
CA ASP A 291 -26.48 -9.01 -25.63
C ASP A 291 -26.01 -7.97 -24.59
N SER A 292 -24.71 -7.80 -24.42
CA SER A 292 -24.16 -6.85 -23.47
C SER A 292 -24.38 -5.38 -23.87
N TYR A 293 -24.54 -5.08 -25.16
CA TYR A 293 -24.86 -3.74 -25.65
C TYR A 293 -26.30 -3.28 -25.33
N THR A 294 -27.07 -4.10 -24.60
CA THR A 294 -28.32 -3.66 -23.97
C THR A 294 -28.08 -2.88 -22.67
N ASP A 295 -26.91 -3.02 -22.07
CA ASP A 295 -26.44 -2.23 -20.93
C ASP A 295 -25.79 -0.94 -21.45
N ASP A 296 -26.20 0.20 -20.89
CA ASP A 296 -25.73 1.50 -21.35
C ASP A 296 -24.22 1.64 -21.19
N SER A 297 -23.64 1.00 -20.16
CA SER A 297 -22.21 0.98 -19.87
C SER A 297 -21.36 0.31 -20.95
N TYR A 298 -21.94 -0.39 -21.93
CA TYR A 298 -21.16 -0.91 -23.06
C TYR A 298 -20.83 0.16 -24.09
N THR A 299 -21.63 1.23 -24.17
CA THR A 299 -21.36 2.36 -25.07
C THR A 299 -21.02 3.63 -24.32
N LEU A 300 -21.71 3.93 -23.21
CA LEU A 300 -21.49 5.12 -22.41
C LEU A 300 -20.25 4.98 -21.53
N ARG A 301 -19.44 6.03 -21.52
CA ARG A 301 -18.34 6.26 -20.60
C ARG A 301 -18.65 7.55 -19.86
N THR A 302 -18.54 7.52 -18.54
CA THR A 302 -18.80 8.68 -17.68
C THR A 302 -17.55 9.03 -16.90
N GLU A 303 -17.42 10.29 -16.53
CA GLU A 303 -16.35 10.82 -15.68
C GLU A 303 -14.94 10.48 -16.18
N VAL A 304 -14.73 10.53 -17.51
CA VAL A 304 -13.43 10.20 -18.11
C VAL A 304 -12.51 11.42 -18.10
N HIS A 305 -11.32 11.26 -17.52
CA HIS A 305 -10.26 12.28 -17.49
C HIS A 305 -9.53 12.43 -18.84
N HIS A 306 -8.87 13.57 -19.04
CA HIS A 306 -8.02 13.79 -20.21
C HIS A 306 -6.84 12.81 -20.26
N SER A 307 -6.42 12.45 -21.46
CA SER A 307 -5.30 11.56 -21.72
C SER A 307 -4.58 11.95 -23.01
N GLU A 308 -3.35 11.46 -23.18
CA GLU A 308 -2.58 11.68 -24.41
C GLU A 308 -3.11 10.82 -25.58
N SER A 309 -4.27 11.18 -26.15
CA SER A 309 -4.84 10.52 -27.33
C SER A 309 -5.66 11.48 -28.19
N GLU A 310 -5.72 11.22 -29.51
CA GLU A 310 -6.49 12.06 -30.45
C GLU A 310 -8.00 12.07 -30.13
N LEU A 311 -8.54 10.96 -29.62
CA LEU A 311 -9.92 10.90 -29.15
C LEU A 311 -10.13 11.81 -27.93
N SER A 312 -9.22 11.77 -26.97
CA SER A 312 -9.30 12.62 -25.78
C SER A 312 -9.16 14.09 -26.14
N ASP A 313 -8.20 14.47 -27.00
CA ASP A 313 -8.08 15.84 -27.51
C ASP A 313 -9.37 16.32 -28.20
N TRP A 314 -10.03 15.43 -28.96
CA TRP A 314 -11.31 15.75 -29.60
C TRP A 314 -12.44 15.91 -28.60
N LEU A 315 -12.50 15.09 -27.54
CA LEU A 315 -13.52 15.14 -26.50
C LEU A 315 -13.42 16.40 -25.64
N PHE A 316 -12.20 16.85 -25.35
CA PHE A 316 -11.93 18.00 -24.49
C PHE A 316 -11.90 19.34 -25.25
N ASP A 317 -11.98 19.35 -26.58
CA ASP A 317 -12.11 20.58 -27.37
C ASP A 317 -13.30 21.43 -26.89
N ALA A 318 -13.03 22.66 -26.45
CA ALA A 318 -14.03 23.57 -25.88
C ALA A 318 -15.19 23.95 -26.82
N SER A 319 -15.11 23.62 -28.11
CA SER A 319 -16.20 23.82 -29.07
C SER A 319 -17.23 22.68 -29.09
N ARG A 320 -16.95 21.56 -28.41
CA ARG A 320 -17.84 20.38 -28.36
C ARG A 320 -19.22 20.71 -27.80
N LYS A 321 -20.21 20.03 -28.35
CA LYS A 321 -21.61 20.08 -27.94
C LYS A 321 -22.18 18.68 -27.86
N THR A 322 -23.11 18.46 -26.95
CA THR A 322 -23.85 17.20 -26.82
C THR A 322 -24.35 16.74 -28.19
N GLY A 323 -24.04 15.49 -28.55
CA GLY A 323 -24.40 14.88 -29.83
C GLY A 323 -23.38 15.13 -30.96
N ASP A 324 -22.33 15.91 -30.76
CA ASP A 324 -21.21 15.95 -31.71
C ASP A 324 -20.64 14.54 -31.86
N ALA A 325 -20.39 14.11 -33.10
CA ALA A 325 -19.94 12.76 -33.42
C ALA A 325 -18.62 12.79 -34.20
N THR A 326 -17.78 11.77 -33.98
CA THR A 326 -16.51 11.62 -34.70
C THR A 326 -16.18 10.16 -34.99
N CYS A 327 -15.24 9.96 -35.90
CA CYS A 327 -14.62 8.67 -36.19
C CYS A 327 -13.11 8.89 -36.33
N ILE A 328 -12.34 8.35 -35.39
CA ILE A 328 -10.89 8.48 -35.31
C ILE A 328 -10.26 7.10 -35.54
N GLU A 329 -9.27 7.01 -36.42
CA GLU A 329 -8.53 5.77 -36.67
C GLU A 329 -7.17 5.84 -35.95
N SER A 330 -6.88 4.87 -35.08
CA SER A 330 -5.57 4.72 -34.43
C SER A 330 -5.17 3.25 -34.39
N ASP A 331 -3.95 2.95 -34.84
CA ASP A 331 -3.38 1.59 -34.89
C ASP A 331 -4.31 0.56 -35.53
N GLY A 332 -5.01 0.98 -36.59
CA GLY A 332 -5.99 0.17 -37.30
C GLY A 332 -7.35 0.04 -36.60
N THR A 333 -7.54 0.51 -35.37
CA THR A 333 -8.88 0.53 -34.72
C THR A 333 -9.60 1.82 -35.05
N TYR A 334 -10.88 1.73 -35.41
CA TYR A 334 -11.74 2.92 -35.53
C TYR A 334 -12.51 3.12 -34.23
N TYR A 335 -12.43 4.33 -33.68
CA TYR A 335 -13.15 4.80 -32.52
C TYR A 335 -14.25 5.74 -32.98
N ILE A 336 -15.51 5.31 -32.88
CA ILE A 336 -16.66 6.13 -33.20
C ILE A 336 -17.25 6.61 -31.89
N ALA A 337 -17.30 7.92 -31.70
CA ALA A 337 -17.73 8.51 -30.44
C ALA A 337 -18.80 9.59 -30.61
N ILE A 338 -19.63 9.75 -29.58
CA ILE A 338 -20.58 10.84 -29.40
C ILE A 338 -20.21 11.56 -28.11
N PHE A 339 -19.95 12.86 -28.18
CA PHE A 339 -19.76 13.67 -26.99
C PHE A 339 -21.10 13.91 -26.28
N GLU A 340 -21.20 13.59 -24.99
CA GLU A 340 -22.42 13.80 -24.20
C GLU A 340 -22.32 15.08 -23.37
N ALA A 341 -21.30 15.18 -22.54
CA ALA A 341 -21.14 16.30 -21.62
C ALA A 341 -19.66 16.50 -21.25
N ARG A 342 -19.35 17.74 -20.84
CA ARG A 342 -18.13 18.08 -20.13
C ARG A 342 -18.54 18.51 -18.72
N ASN A 343 -18.05 17.77 -17.73
CA ASN A 343 -18.32 17.99 -16.33
C ASN A 343 -17.20 18.85 -15.76
N THR A 344 -17.54 20.09 -15.43
CA THR A 344 -16.57 21.05 -14.86
C THR A 344 -16.56 21.04 -13.33
N HIS A 345 -17.38 20.19 -12.71
CA HIS A 345 -17.47 20.05 -11.26
C HIS A 345 -17.80 21.37 -10.51
N ASP A 346 -18.52 22.28 -11.16
CA ASP A 346 -18.86 23.61 -10.62
C ASP A 346 -20.06 23.60 -9.68
N TYR A 347 -19.89 22.98 -8.53
CA TYR A 347 -20.93 22.96 -7.51
C TYR A 347 -20.30 22.87 -6.13
N ALA A 348 -21.04 23.34 -5.13
CA ALA A 348 -20.59 23.25 -3.75
C ALA A 348 -20.87 21.85 -3.18
N LEU A 349 -19.93 21.32 -2.41
CA LEU A 349 -20.02 19.99 -1.81
C LEU A 349 -20.97 20.00 -0.59
N PRO A 350 -21.78 18.95 -0.39
CA PRO A 350 -22.70 18.87 0.73
C PRO A 350 -21.98 18.55 2.05
N ASN A 351 -22.44 19.19 3.12
CA ASN A 351 -22.09 18.89 4.51
C ASN A 351 -23.32 18.31 5.20
N VAL A 352 -23.16 17.18 5.89
CA VAL A 352 -24.29 16.51 6.57
C VAL A 352 -23.90 16.04 7.96
N ARG A 353 -24.89 15.85 8.81
CA ARG A 353 -24.79 15.01 10.00
C ARG A 353 -25.64 13.77 9.81
N HIS A 354 -25.20 12.69 10.43
CA HIS A 354 -25.98 11.47 10.47
C HIS A 354 -25.96 10.81 11.84
N ILE A 355 -26.94 9.94 12.08
CA ILE A 355 -26.98 9.00 13.20
C ILE A 355 -27.23 7.62 12.61
N LEU A 356 -26.27 6.70 12.77
CA LEU A 356 -26.33 5.34 12.23
C LEU A 356 -26.87 4.36 13.27
N ILE A 357 -28.00 3.72 12.95
CA ILE A 357 -28.50 2.55 13.65
C ILE A 357 -28.05 1.31 12.88
N SER A 358 -26.96 0.69 13.34
CA SER A 358 -26.30 -0.37 12.59
C SER A 358 -27.04 -1.70 12.67
N VAL A 359 -27.11 -2.41 11.55
CA VAL A 359 -27.59 -3.81 11.47
C VAL A 359 -26.50 -4.68 10.87
N THR A 360 -26.13 -5.77 11.57
CA THR A 360 -25.03 -6.65 11.14
C THR A 360 -25.41 -7.56 9.97
N ASP A 361 -26.67 -7.98 9.91
CA ASP A 361 -27.23 -8.77 8.81
C ASP A 361 -28.45 -8.04 8.26
N THR A 362 -28.26 -7.22 7.21
CA THR A 362 -29.32 -6.42 6.59
C THR A 362 -30.33 -7.27 5.81
N THR A 363 -30.13 -8.60 5.73
CA THR A 363 -31.15 -9.52 5.19
C THR A 363 -32.17 -9.96 6.25
N ASP A 364 -31.90 -9.68 7.53
CA ASP A 364 -32.83 -9.90 8.63
C ASP A 364 -33.88 -8.77 8.68
N GLU A 365 -35.06 -9.06 8.14
CA GLU A 365 -36.18 -8.11 8.08
C GLU A 365 -36.63 -7.62 9.46
N ASP A 366 -36.56 -8.46 10.50
CA ASP A 366 -36.97 -8.08 11.85
C ASP A 366 -35.95 -7.12 12.48
N ALA A 367 -34.66 -7.37 12.27
CA ALA A 367 -33.58 -6.48 12.73
C ALA A 367 -33.64 -5.12 12.00
N MET A 368 -33.89 -5.11 10.69
CA MET A 368 -34.07 -3.89 9.91
C MET A 368 -35.31 -3.11 10.39
N ALA A 369 -36.43 -3.79 10.66
CA ALA A 369 -37.64 -3.13 11.17
C ALA A 369 -37.42 -2.49 12.56
N GLU A 370 -36.66 -3.15 13.46
CA GLU A 370 -36.29 -2.57 14.75
C GLU A 370 -35.38 -1.34 14.59
N ALA A 371 -34.38 -1.42 13.71
CA ALA A 371 -33.48 -0.31 13.44
C ALA A 371 -34.21 0.89 12.86
N LYS A 372 -35.14 0.66 11.91
CA LYS A 372 -36.00 1.69 11.34
C LYS A 372 -36.84 2.37 12.41
N ALA A 373 -37.48 1.60 13.29
CA ALA A 373 -38.30 2.17 14.36
C ALA A 373 -37.49 3.07 15.31
N LYS A 374 -36.24 2.70 15.62
CA LYS A 374 -35.31 3.55 16.39
C LYS A 374 -34.94 4.83 15.62
N ALA A 375 -34.63 4.71 14.33
CA ALA A 375 -34.34 5.86 13.49
C ALA A 375 -35.53 6.85 13.43
N GLU A 376 -36.76 6.33 13.28
CA GLU A 376 -38.00 7.11 13.31
C GLU A 376 -38.23 7.77 14.68
N GLU A 377 -37.92 7.09 15.79
CA GLU A 377 -38.01 7.66 17.13
C GLU A 377 -37.04 8.83 17.34
N LEU A 378 -35.77 8.67 16.91
CA LEU A 378 -34.76 9.73 17.02
C LEU A 378 -35.12 10.94 16.15
N LEU A 379 -35.61 10.70 14.93
CA LEU A 379 -36.08 11.79 14.08
C LEU A 379 -37.29 12.50 14.69
N ALA A 380 -38.27 11.76 15.22
CA ALA A 380 -39.42 12.34 15.90
C ALA A 380 -39.02 13.15 17.16
N GLN A 381 -37.99 12.71 17.89
CA GLN A 381 -37.42 13.45 19.01
C GLN A 381 -36.82 14.78 18.54
N TYR A 382 -36.08 14.77 17.42
CA TYR A 382 -35.54 15.97 16.81
C TYR A 382 -36.66 16.92 16.33
N GLU A 383 -37.67 16.39 15.63
CA GLU A 383 -38.83 17.12 15.14
C GLU A 383 -39.70 17.71 16.27
N ALA A 384 -39.64 17.17 17.48
CA ALA A 384 -40.30 17.75 18.65
C ALA A 384 -39.47 18.84 19.35
N GLY A 385 -38.19 18.98 18.99
CA GLY A 385 -37.19 19.82 19.63
C GLY A 385 -36.98 21.20 19.00
N GLU A 386 -35.75 21.70 19.09
CA GLU A 386 -35.38 23.07 18.68
C GLU A 386 -35.06 23.24 17.19
N HIS A 387 -34.95 22.13 16.45
CA HIS A 387 -34.64 22.09 15.01
C HIS A 387 -33.33 22.81 14.64
N THR A 388 -32.30 22.64 15.46
CA THR A 388 -30.95 23.16 15.22
C THR A 388 -29.98 22.00 15.02
N GLU A 389 -28.89 22.25 14.29
CA GLU A 389 -27.81 21.27 14.12
C GLU A 389 -27.26 20.79 15.47
N ASP A 390 -27.08 21.69 16.44
CA ASP A 390 -26.64 21.34 17.80
C ASP A 390 -27.63 20.41 18.52
N ALA A 391 -28.94 20.60 18.33
CA ALA A 391 -29.95 19.73 18.90
C ALA A 391 -29.94 18.34 18.24
N PHE A 392 -29.72 18.28 16.92
CA PHE A 392 -29.54 17.02 16.20
C PHE A 392 -28.30 16.26 16.71
N ALA A 393 -27.17 16.96 16.83
CA ALA A 393 -25.92 16.40 17.35
C ALA A 393 -26.11 15.85 18.78
N ALA A 394 -26.78 16.59 19.66
CA ALA A 394 -27.03 16.16 21.03
C ALA A 394 -27.91 14.90 21.12
N ILE A 395 -28.88 14.73 20.21
CA ILE A 395 -29.69 13.50 20.12
C ILE A 395 -28.82 12.33 19.66
N GLY A 396 -27.98 12.54 18.65
CA GLY A 396 -27.04 11.55 18.16
C GLY A 396 -26.03 11.10 19.22
N ASP A 397 -25.41 12.04 19.92
CA ASP A 397 -24.46 11.75 21.01
C ASP A 397 -25.11 10.95 22.13
N ALA A 398 -26.33 11.31 22.54
CA ALA A 398 -27.08 10.55 23.55
C ALA A 398 -27.40 9.11 23.07
N ALA A 399 -27.79 8.95 21.81
CA ALA A 399 -28.04 7.64 21.21
C ALA A 399 -26.77 6.79 21.07
N ARG A 400 -25.60 7.41 20.83
CA ARG A 400 -24.32 6.69 20.86
C ARG A 400 -23.97 6.23 22.27
N ASP A 401 -24.11 7.14 23.24
CA ASP A 401 -23.73 6.89 24.64
C ASP A 401 -24.54 5.75 25.28
N ASP A 402 -25.81 5.59 24.91
CA ASP A 402 -26.66 4.50 25.39
C ASP A 402 -26.60 3.21 24.53
N GLY A 403 -25.87 3.26 23.40
CA GLY A 403 -25.65 2.15 22.48
C GLY A 403 -26.78 1.92 21.48
N THR A 404 -27.74 2.83 21.38
CA THR A 404 -28.79 2.81 20.34
C THR A 404 -28.20 3.06 18.95
N ALA A 405 -27.29 4.02 18.83
CA ALA A 405 -26.58 4.35 17.62
C ALA A 405 -25.14 3.81 17.65
N ALA A 406 -24.70 3.24 16.53
CA ALA A 406 -23.30 2.85 16.36
C ALA A 406 -22.41 4.08 16.11
N GLU A 407 -22.96 5.08 15.43
CA GLU A 407 -22.25 6.30 15.07
C GLU A 407 -23.19 7.50 15.07
N SER A 408 -22.62 8.65 15.42
CA SER A 408 -23.15 9.96 15.16
C SER A 408 -21.95 10.83 14.83
N ALA A 409 -21.96 11.37 13.61
CA ALA A 409 -20.84 12.05 13.01
C ALA A 409 -21.33 13.20 12.12
N ARG A 410 -20.42 14.13 11.87
CA ARG A 410 -20.56 15.18 10.87
C ARG A 410 -19.55 14.91 9.76
N TYR A 411 -20.02 14.93 8.53
CA TYR A 411 -19.20 14.84 7.33
C TYR A 411 -19.24 16.18 6.60
N GLU A 412 -18.06 16.63 6.17
CA GLU A 412 -17.86 17.88 5.45
C GLU A 412 -17.26 17.60 4.09
N ASP A 413 -17.60 18.46 3.13
CA ASP A 413 -17.12 18.45 1.76
C ASP A 413 -17.18 17.03 1.16
N ILE A 414 -18.36 16.39 1.29
CA ILE A 414 -18.58 15.04 0.77
C ILE A 414 -18.44 15.08 -0.74
N THR A 415 -17.40 14.43 -1.26
CA THR A 415 -17.13 14.29 -2.70
C THR A 415 -17.93 13.12 -3.30
N PRO A 416 -18.24 13.16 -4.61
CA PRO A 416 -18.82 12.00 -5.31
C PRO A 416 -17.97 10.73 -5.13
N GLY A 417 -18.62 9.58 -5.02
CA GLY A 417 -18.01 8.27 -4.78
C GLY A 417 -17.45 8.05 -3.36
N GLN A 418 -17.57 9.02 -2.46
CA GLN A 418 -17.06 8.90 -1.09
C GLN A 418 -17.97 8.07 -0.20
N MET A 419 -19.28 8.12 -0.46
CA MET A 419 -20.30 7.51 0.40
C MET A 419 -20.97 6.32 -0.29
N VAL A 420 -21.66 5.48 0.47
CA VAL A 420 -22.51 4.43 -0.11
C VAL A 420 -23.67 5.05 -0.90
N GLU A 421 -24.06 4.40 -1.99
CA GLU A 421 -24.99 4.93 -2.99
C GLU A 421 -26.23 5.64 -2.42
N ASP A 422 -26.99 5.00 -1.53
CA ASP A 422 -28.20 5.61 -0.96
C ASP A 422 -27.92 6.84 -0.07
N PHE A 423 -26.79 6.84 0.65
CA PHE A 423 -26.36 7.96 1.46
C PHE A 423 -25.88 9.11 0.58
N GLU A 424 -25.09 8.78 -0.44
CA GLU A 424 -24.55 9.74 -1.40
C GLU A 424 -25.67 10.42 -2.19
N ASN A 425 -26.60 9.64 -2.74
CA ASN A 425 -27.75 10.12 -3.48
C ASN A 425 -28.53 11.16 -2.66
N TRP A 426 -28.79 10.87 -1.38
CA TRP A 426 -29.44 11.84 -0.50
C TRP A 426 -28.60 13.11 -0.31
N CYS A 427 -27.28 12.99 -0.10
CA CYS A 427 -26.42 14.17 0.09
C CYS A 427 -26.42 15.13 -1.12
N PHE A 428 -26.55 14.60 -2.33
CA PHE A 428 -26.51 15.36 -3.58
C PHE A 428 -27.91 15.73 -4.14
N GLU A 429 -28.99 15.43 -3.41
CA GLU A 429 -30.31 16.00 -3.68
C GLU A 429 -30.38 17.50 -3.35
N ASP A 430 -31.43 18.18 -3.83
CA ASP A 430 -31.67 19.61 -3.54
C ASP A 430 -32.19 19.76 -2.11
N HIS A 431 -31.35 20.34 -1.23
CA HIS A 431 -31.63 20.48 0.20
C HIS A 431 -31.48 21.91 0.71
N GLU A 432 -32.32 22.25 1.69
CA GLU A 432 -32.14 23.42 2.54
C GLU A 432 -31.48 23.02 3.88
N VAL A 433 -30.69 23.93 4.46
CA VAL A 433 -30.09 23.70 5.79
C VAL A 433 -31.19 23.38 6.79
N GLY A 434 -31.06 22.25 7.48
CA GLY A 434 -32.07 21.76 8.41
C GLY A 434 -32.94 20.63 7.88
N ASP A 435 -32.89 20.34 6.58
CA ASP A 435 -33.58 19.19 6.00
C ASP A 435 -33.13 17.89 6.65
N THR A 436 -34.08 16.99 6.89
CA THR A 436 -33.84 15.70 7.53
C THR A 436 -34.46 14.57 6.74
N GLY A 437 -33.85 13.39 6.83
CA GLY A 437 -34.34 12.18 6.18
C GLY A 437 -33.99 10.92 6.96
N ILE A 438 -34.59 9.80 6.56
CA ILE A 438 -34.13 8.47 6.97
C ILE A 438 -33.81 7.72 5.70
N ILE A 439 -32.58 7.23 5.60
CA ILE A 439 -32.13 6.40 4.48
C ILE A 439 -31.74 5.01 4.96
N GLU A 440 -31.96 4.02 4.11
CA GLU A 440 -31.52 2.64 4.30
C GLU A 440 -30.17 2.46 3.58
N SER A 441 -29.27 1.66 4.14
CA SER A 441 -28.01 1.31 3.50
C SER A 441 -27.59 -0.12 3.86
N SER A 442 -26.48 -0.57 3.29
CA SER A 442 -25.83 -1.84 3.65
C SER A 442 -25.37 -1.92 5.12
N TYR A 443 -25.45 -0.81 5.87
CA TYR A 443 -25.10 -0.73 7.28
C TYR A 443 -26.31 -0.66 8.22
N GLY A 444 -27.54 -0.52 7.71
CA GLY A 444 -28.75 -0.34 8.51
C GLY A 444 -29.49 0.94 8.12
N TYR A 445 -29.88 1.76 9.09
CA TYR A 445 -30.58 3.02 8.84
C TYR A 445 -29.79 4.23 9.32
N HIS A 446 -29.76 5.29 8.51
CA HIS A 446 -29.20 6.58 8.89
C HIS A 446 -30.32 7.60 9.05
N VAL A 447 -30.34 8.30 10.17
CA VAL A 447 -31.08 9.56 10.31
C VAL A 447 -30.17 10.67 9.82
N MET A 448 -30.61 11.44 8.83
CA MET A 448 -29.84 12.44 8.11
C MET A 448 -30.24 13.85 8.51
N TYR A 449 -29.27 14.77 8.50
CA TYR A 449 -29.46 16.21 8.66
C TYR A 449 -28.55 16.98 7.70
N PHE A 450 -29.12 17.81 6.84
CA PHE A 450 -28.35 18.63 5.90
C PHE A 450 -27.81 19.88 6.59
N SER A 451 -26.49 19.98 6.67
CA SER A 451 -25.78 21.06 7.37
C SER A 451 -25.42 22.24 6.45
N GLY A 452 -25.68 22.13 5.15
CA GLY A 452 -25.40 23.17 4.16
C GLY A 452 -24.31 22.76 3.18
N TYR A 453 -23.92 23.70 2.32
CA TYR A 453 -22.86 23.50 1.35
C TYR A 453 -21.54 24.07 1.84
N GLY A 454 -20.46 23.36 1.54
CA GLY A 454 -19.07 23.75 1.84
C GLY A 454 -18.33 24.25 0.61
N THR A 455 -17.15 23.70 0.38
CA THR A 455 -16.21 24.10 -0.68
C THR A 455 -16.74 23.74 -2.06
N ASN A 456 -16.41 24.55 -3.08
CA ASN A 456 -16.70 24.20 -4.47
C ASN A 456 -15.84 23.00 -4.90
N TYR A 457 -16.46 21.97 -5.49
CA TYR A 457 -15.78 20.71 -5.81
C TYR A 457 -14.61 20.90 -6.78
N ARG A 458 -14.79 21.70 -7.84
CA ARG A 458 -13.70 22.06 -8.76
C ARG A 458 -12.52 22.68 -8.01
N MET A 459 -12.76 23.62 -7.11
CA MET A 459 -11.69 24.26 -6.35
C MET A 459 -11.00 23.26 -5.40
N LYS A 460 -11.76 22.33 -4.81
CA LYS A 460 -11.19 21.24 -4.01
C LYS A 460 -10.28 20.32 -4.84
N LEU A 461 -10.68 19.94 -6.05
CA LEU A 461 -9.84 19.13 -6.96
C LEU A 461 -8.52 19.85 -7.29
N VAL A 462 -8.57 21.16 -7.53
CA VAL A 462 -7.38 21.99 -7.79
C VAL A 462 -6.48 22.04 -6.56
N GLU A 463 -7.06 22.30 -5.38
CA GLU A 463 -6.31 22.34 -4.13
C GLU A 463 -5.64 20.98 -3.82
N ASP A 464 -6.38 19.88 -3.96
CA ASP A 464 -5.87 18.53 -3.70
C ASP A 464 -4.70 18.19 -4.65
N GLN A 465 -4.79 18.58 -5.93
CA GLN A 465 -3.69 18.42 -6.89
C GLN A 465 -2.46 19.27 -6.51
N LEU A 466 -2.64 20.55 -6.21
CA LEU A 466 -1.54 21.43 -5.80
C LEU A 466 -0.86 20.93 -4.52
N ARG A 467 -1.64 20.42 -3.57
CA ARG A 467 -1.15 19.79 -2.33
C ARG A 467 -0.33 18.54 -2.64
N SER A 468 -0.82 17.67 -3.53
CA SER A 468 -0.10 16.49 -3.99
C SER A 468 1.23 16.88 -4.66
N ASP A 469 1.22 17.85 -5.57
CA ASP A 469 2.44 18.30 -6.27
C ASP A 469 3.47 18.91 -5.31
N ALA A 470 3.01 19.69 -4.33
CA ALA A 470 3.87 20.25 -3.29
C ALA A 470 4.50 19.15 -2.42
N TYR A 471 3.70 18.16 -2.01
CA TYR A 471 4.17 17.01 -1.26
C TYR A 471 5.17 16.18 -2.07
N ASP A 472 4.88 15.88 -3.33
CA ASP A 472 5.78 15.11 -4.21
C ASP A 472 7.11 15.83 -4.44
N ALA A 473 7.08 17.15 -4.64
CA ALA A 473 8.29 17.96 -4.75
C ALA A 473 9.12 17.95 -3.46
N TRP A 474 8.47 18.07 -2.30
CA TRP A 474 9.12 17.97 -1.00
C TRP A 474 9.72 16.57 -0.78
N PHE A 475 8.94 15.52 -1.00
CA PHE A 475 9.34 14.13 -0.82
C PHE A 475 10.53 13.79 -1.71
N ALA A 476 10.48 14.18 -2.99
CA ALA A 476 11.59 14.02 -3.92
C ALA A 476 12.84 14.77 -3.44
N SER A 477 12.70 16.01 -2.95
CA SER A 477 13.81 16.80 -2.43
C SER A 477 14.44 16.19 -1.17
N VAL A 478 13.64 15.72 -0.22
CA VAL A 478 14.13 15.16 1.06
C VAL A 478 14.77 13.80 0.85
N THR A 479 14.23 13.00 -0.07
CA THR A 479 14.72 11.63 -0.34
C THR A 479 15.74 11.55 -1.47
N GLU A 480 16.10 12.68 -2.09
CA GLU A 480 17.06 12.74 -3.19
C GLU A 480 18.39 12.08 -2.79
N GLY A 481 18.80 11.06 -3.55
CA GLY A 481 20.04 10.33 -3.31
C GLY A 481 20.11 9.56 -1.99
N ALA A 482 19.02 9.45 -1.22
CA ALA A 482 19.00 8.70 0.04
C ALA A 482 19.41 7.23 -0.18
N ALA A 483 18.95 6.63 -1.28
CA ALA A 483 19.27 5.26 -1.66
C ALA A 483 20.65 5.08 -2.31
N ASP A 484 21.33 6.15 -2.76
CA ASP A 484 22.56 6.05 -3.55
C ASP A 484 23.76 5.55 -2.75
N ASN A 485 23.74 5.72 -1.42
CA ASN A 485 24.87 5.47 -0.54
C ASN A 485 24.60 4.38 0.51
N ILE A 486 23.72 3.43 0.21
CA ILE A 486 23.46 2.28 1.09
C ILE A 486 24.73 1.42 1.19
N GLN A 487 25.25 1.23 2.40
CA GLN A 487 26.42 0.40 2.64
C GLN A 487 26.06 -0.81 3.50
N THR A 488 26.16 -2.01 2.93
CA THR A 488 25.99 -3.24 3.71
C THR A 488 27.29 -3.69 4.35
N ASN A 489 27.20 -4.22 5.56
CA ASN A 489 28.30 -4.82 6.29
C ASN A 489 28.13 -6.33 6.31
N ALA A 490 29.01 -7.03 5.59
CA ALA A 490 28.95 -8.48 5.43
C ALA A 490 29.00 -9.26 6.76
N PHE A 491 29.55 -8.70 7.84
CA PHE A 491 29.49 -9.34 9.16
C PHE A 491 28.12 -9.20 9.80
N GLY A 492 27.52 -8.01 9.79
CA GLY A 492 26.18 -7.79 10.34
C GLY A 492 25.08 -8.48 9.55
N MET A 493 25.16 -8.47 8.21
CA MET A 493 24.22 -9.16 7.33
C MET A 493 24.18 -10.68 7.50
N ARG A 494 25.13 -11.29 8.23
CA ARG A 494 25.05 -12.73 8.59
C ARG A 494 24.04 -13.01 9.70
N PHE A 495 23.54 -11.98 10.36
CA PHE A 495 22.58 -12.07 11.45
C PHE A 495 21.18 -11.60 11.03
N THR A 496 20.98 -11.27 9.76
CA THR A 496 19.66 -10.98 9.21
C THR A 496 18.98 -12.29 8.80
N THR A 497 17.65 -12.30 8.81
CA THR A 497 16.84 -13.36 8.21
C THR A 497 17.04 -13.34 6.70
N LYS A 498 17.04 -14.52 6.07
CA LYS A 498 17.18 -14.70 4.63
C LYS A 498 16.22 -15.78 4.16
#